data_AF-A0A1K2IGL6-F1
#
_entry.id   AF-A0A1K2IGL6-F1
#
_cell.length_a   1.000
_cell.length_b   1.000
_cell.length_c   1.000
_cell.angle_alpha   90.00
_cell.angle_beta   90.00
_cell.angle_gamma   90.00
#
_symmetry.space_group_name_H-M   'P 1'
#
loop_
_entity.id
_entity.type
_entity.pdbx_description
1 polymer ?
#
loop_
_entity_poly.entity_id
_entity_poly.type
_entity_poly.pdbx_seq_one_letter_code
_entity_poly.pdbx_strand_id
1 'polypeptide(L)'
;MNFNFNDPNKPIQIIQIDTLSLFEIIKQLKPLLSEKTTPKKWLTLKEAKTLLGIKSSTTILKLKNEGKLRYCNLTSKKILYDYDSIMEYLKSNAEDTF
;
A
#
# COMPACT_ATOMS: atom_id res chain seq x y z
N MET A 1 -22.14 -3.76 -7.45
CA MET A 1 -23.03 -3.45 -8.58
C MET A 1 -22.25 -3.81 -9.84
N ASN A 2 -22.57 -4.94 -10.48
CA ASN A 2 -21.79 -5.44 -11.61
C ASN A 2 -22.38 -4.88 -12.92
N PHE A 3 -21.65 -3.98 -13.57
CA PHE A 3 -22.01 -3.50 -14.89
C PHE A 3 -21.57 -4.54 -15.92
N ASN A 4 -22.46 -5.48 -16.23
CA ASN A 4 -22.27 -6.40 -17.35
C ASN A 4 -22.70 -5.70 -18.64
N PHE A 5 -21.74 -5.49 -19.55
CA PHE A 5 -21.94 -4.82 -20.83
C PHE A 5 -22.37 -5.79 -21.96
N ASN A 6 -22.47 -7.10 -21.66
CA ASN A 6 -22.79 -8.14 -22.64
C ASN A 6 -24.27 -8.56 -22.66
N ASP A 7 -25.18 -7.78 -22.08
CA ASP A 7 -26.62 -8.06 -22.14
C ASP A 7 -27.24 -7.38 -23.37
N PRO A 8 -27.73 -8.14 -24.37
CA PRO A 8 -28.26 -7.58 -25.62
C PRO A 8 -29.59 -6.83 -25.46
N ASN A 9 -30.28 -6.94 -24.31
CA ASN A 9 -31.58 -6.29 -24.05
C ASN A 9 -31.48 -5.13 -23.05
N LYS A 10 -30.28 -4.76 -22.61
CA LYS A 10 -30.10 -3.66 -21.66
C LYS A 10 -30.06 -2.31 -22.38
N PRO A 11 -30.90 -1.32 -22.03
CA PRO A 11 -30.84 -0.01 -22.65
C PRO A 11 -29.50 0.66 -22.34
N ILE A 12 -28.73 0.95 -23.40
CA ILE A 12 -27.46 1.66 -23.30
C ILE A 12 -27.77 3.12 -22.93
N GLN A 13 -27.32 3.54 -21.75
CA GLN A 13 -27.36 4.95 -21.37
C GLN A 13 -26.04 5.60 -21.80
N ILE A 14 -26.11 6.44 -22.83
CA ILE A 14 -24.97 7.20 -23.33
C ILE A 14 -24.94 8.53 -22.60
N ILE A 15 -23.83 8.81 -21.91
CA ILE A 15 -23.59 10.09 -21.26
C ILE A 15 -22.49 10.79 -22.07
N GLN A 16 -22.84 11.92 -22.69
CA GLN A 16 -21.86 12.79 -23.36
C GLN A 16 -21.45 13.90 -22.40
N ILE A 17 -20.14 14.04 -22.21
CA ILE A 17 -19.52 15.07 -21.38
C ILE A 17 -18.26 15.57 -22.07
N ASP A 18 -17.92 16.83 -21.82
CA ASP A 18 -16.72 17.47 -22.33
C ASP A 18 -15.47 16.87 -21.65
N THR A 19 -14.33 16.93 -22.33
CA THR A 19 -13.07 16.39 -21.79
C THR A 19 -12.67 17.06 -20.47
N LEU A 20 -12.90 18.37 -20.34
CA LEU A 20 -12.61 19.11 -19.11
C LEU A 20 -13.52 18.67 -17.97
N SER A 21 -14.83 18.55 -18.24
CA SER A 21 -15.84 18.07 -17.30
C SER A 21 -15.56 16.64 -16.83
N LEU A 22 -15.13 15.75 -17.74
CA LEU A 22 -14.67 14.40 -17.40
C LEU A 22 -13.48 14.44 -16.43
N PHE A 23 -12.48 15.28 -16.71
CA PHE A 23 -11.30 15.39 -15.86
C PHE A 23 -11.65 15.89 -14.46
N GLU A 24 -12.55 16.86 -14.33
CA GLU A 24 -13.02 17.36 -13.05
C GLU A 24 -13.77 16.29 -12.26
N ILE A 25 -14.64 15.53 -12.91
CA ILE A 25 -15.35 14.41 -12.28
C ILE A 25 -14.36 13.36 -11.78
N ILE A 26 -13.39 12.96 -12.60
CA ILE A 26 -12.34 12.00 -12.20
C ILE A 26 -11.53 12.54 -11.01
N LYS A 27 -11.16 13.82 -11.04
CA LYS A 27 -10.40 14.46 -9.96
C LYS A 27 -11.18 14.48 -8.65
N GLN A 28 -12.49 14.69 -8.70
CA GLN A 28 -13.39 14.63 -7.54
C GLN A 28 -13.63 13.19 -7.05
N LEU A 29 -13.59 12.20 -7.95
CA LEU A 29 -13.71 10.78 -7.60
C LEU A 29 -12.41 10.18 -7.04
N LYS A 30 -11.24 10.73 -7.42
CA LYS A 30 -9.92 10.27 -6.93
C LYS A 30 -9.81 10.17 -5.40
N PRO A 31 -10.25 11.16 -4.59
CA PRO A 31 -10.21 11.04 -3.12
C PRO A 31 -11.22 10.02 -2.57
N LEU A 32 -12.29 9.70 -3.31
CA LEU A 32 -13.27 8.69 -2.92
C LEU A 32 -12.80 7.26 -3.25
N LEU A 33 -12.08 7.10 -4.37
CA LEU A 33 -11.42 5.85 -4.79
C LEU A 33 -10.09 5.61 -4.08
N SER A 34 -9.48 6.68 -3.56
CA SER A 34 -8.48 6.57 -2.51
C SER A 34 -9.20 6.18 -1.23
N GLU A 35 -9.78 4.97 -1.21
CA GLU A 35 -9.94 4.22 0.02
C GLU A 35 -8.66 4.46 0.79
N LYS A 36 -8.79 4.97 2.02
CA LYS A 36 -7.69 5.27 2.91
C LYS A 36 -6.73 4.08 2.91
N THR A 37 -5.76 4.09 2.01
CA THR A 37 -4.51 3.39 2.14
C THR A 37 -3.71 4.21 3.14
N THR A 38 -4.31 4.45 4.32
CA THR A 38 -3.52 4.69 5.52
C THR A 38 -2.54 3.53 5.51
N PRO A 39 -1.24 3.80 5.28
CA PRO A 39 -0.26 2.74 5.26
C PRO A 39 -0.46 1.99 6.56
N LYS A 40 -0.70 0.69 6.44
CA LYS A 40 -1.04 -0.16 7.56
C LYS A 40 0.10 0.00 8.56
N LYS A 41 -0.15 0.73 9.65
CA LYS A 41 0.90 1.16 10.59
C LYS A 41 1.73 -0.02 11.09
N TRP A 42 1.06 -1.15 11.22
CA TRP A 42 1.64 -2.43 11.60
C TRP A 42 1.61 -3.42 10.45
N LEU A 43 2.80 -3.78 9.96
CA LEU A 43 3.04 -4.74 8.90
C LEU A 43 3.34 -6.12 9.48
N THR A 44 2.86 -7.16 8.80
CA THR A 44 3.30 -8.53 9.09
C THR A 44 4.72 -8.77 8.56
N LEU A 45 5.37 -9.85 9.01
CA LEU A 45 6.69 -10.25 8.51
C LEU A 45 6.74 -10.35 6.97
N LYS A 46 5.66 -10.85 6.34
CA LYS A 46 5.60 -10.99 4.89
C LYS A 46 5.53 -9.62 4.19
N GLU A 47 4.68 -8.72 4.71
CA GLU A 47 4.56 -7.36 4.18
C GLU A 47 5.88 -6.58 4.35
N ALA A 48 6.51 -6.67 5.52
CA ALA A 48 7.81 -6.04 5.79
C ALA A 48 8.91 -6.53 4.84
N LYS A 49 8.94 -7.84 4.56
CA LYS A 49 9.86 -8.43 3.57
C LYS A 49 9.65 -7.90 2.17
N THR A 50 8.39 -7.85 1.73
CA THR A 50 8.04 -7.31 0.42
C THR A 50 8.46 -5.85 0.32
N LEU A 51 8.23 -5.06 1.38
CA LEU A 51 8.57 -3.64 1.41
C LEU A 51 10.08 -3.37 1.38
N LEU A 52 10.86 -4.18 2.10
CA LEU A 52 12.33 -4.12 2.08
C LEU A 52 12.95 -4.78 0.84
N GLY A 53 12.17 -5.49 0.02
CA GLY A 53 12.67 -6.26 -1.13
C GLY A 53 13.47 -7.51 -0.76
N ILE A 54 13.32 -8.05 0.46
CA ILE A 54 14.14 -9.14 0.99
C ILE A 54 13.38 -10.47 1.01
N LYS A 55 13.99 -11.54 0.49
CA LYS A 55 13.40 -12.90 0.51
C LYS A 55 13.56 -13.60 1.87
N SER A 56 14.70 -13.38 2.54
CA SER A 56 15.11 -14.12 3.74
C SER A 56 14.50 -13.61 5.04
N SER A 57 13.93 -14.51 5.86
CA SER A 57 13.42 -14.18 7.20
C SER A 57 14.54 -13.80 8.17
N THR A 58 15.73 -14.37 7.96
CA THR A 58 16.91 -14.18 8.80
C THR A 58 17.41 -12.74 8.76
N THR A 59 17.31 -12.04 7.62
CA THR A 59 17.72 -10.64 7.51
C THR A 59 16.84 -9.72 8.36
N ILE A 60 15.52 -9.89 8.34
CA ILE A 60 14.63 -9.11 9.22
C ILE A 60 14.91 -9.42 10.70
N LEU A 61 15.21 -10.69 11.03
CA LEU A 61 15.58 -11.04 12.40
C LEU A 61 16.89 -10.37 12.84
N LYS A 62 17.89 -10.25 11.94
CA LYS A 62 19.11 -9.48 12.23
C LYS A 62 18.79 -8.01 12.47
N LEU A 63 18.03 -7.36 11.58
CA LEU A 63 17.63 -5.96 11.73
C LEU A 63 16.84 -5.71 13.04
N LYS A 64 16.02 -6.68 13.44
CA LYS A 64 15.34 -6.68 14.73
C LYS A 64 16.32 -6.76 15.90
N ASN A 65 17.25 -7.72 15.88
CA ASN A 65 18.22 -7.92 16.95
C ASN A 65 19.21 -6.75 17.07
N GLU A 66 19.52 -6.10 15.96
CA GLU A 66 20.33 -4.87 15.89
C GLU A 66 19.56 -3.62 16.34
N GLY A 67 18.27 -3.73 16.65
CA GLY A 67 17.43 -2.62 17.10
C GLY A 67 17.09 -1.60 16.00
N LYS A 68 17.35 -1.93 14.73
CA LYS A 68 17.15 -1.03 13.58
C LYS A 68 15.70 -0.93 13.12
N LEU A 69 14.85 -1.87 13.55
CA LEU A 69 13.42 -1.89 13.22
C LEU A 69 12.58 -1.98 14.49
N ARG A 70 11.59 -1.09 14.59
CA ARG A 70 10.57 -1.15 15.62
C ARG A 70 9.59 -2.27 15.34
N TYR A 71 9.36 -3.12 16.34
CA TYR A 71 8.42 -4.23 16.26
C TYR A 71 7.53 -4.31 17.50
N CYS A 72 6.36 -4.91 17.34
CA CYS A 72 5.42 -5.21 18.41
C CYS A 72 5.16 -6.72 18.44
N ASN A 73 5.38 -7.33 19.60
CA ASN A 73 5.01 -8.72 19.85
C ASN A 73 3.57 -8.74 20.39
N LEU A 74 2.60 -9.19 19.57
CA LEU A 74 1.22 -9.36 20.03
C LEU A 74 1.02 -10.70 20.75
N THR A 75 1.73 -11.73 20.31
CA THR A 75 1.68 -13.09 20.85
C THR A 75 3.01 -13.78 20.55
N SER A 76 3.36 -14.85 21.25
CA SER A 76 4.64 -15.57 21.08
C SER A 76 4.95 -16.02 19.64
N LYS A 77 3.96 -16.09 18.74
CA LYS A 77 4.12 -16.44 17.31
C LYS A 77 3.88 -15.29 16.32
N LYS A 78 3.32 -14.14 16.73
CA LYS A 78 2.92 -13.06 15.81
C LYS A 78 3.64 -11.76 16.16
N ILE A 79 4.58 -11.41 15.29
CA ILE A 79 5.36 -10.17 15.35
C ILE A 79 4.86 -9.24 14.25
N LEU A 80 4.60 -8.00 14.62
CA LEU A 80 4.27 -6.91 13.71
C LEU A 80 5.41 -5.90 13.67
N TYR A 81 5.64 -5.31 12.51
CA TYR A 81 6.69 -4.31 12.27
C TYR A 81 6.05 -2.96 12.00
N ASP A 82 6.65 -1.90 12.51
CA ASP A 82 6.17 -0.55 12.26
C ASP A 82 6.58 -0.09 10.86
N TYR A 83 5.60 0.41 10.08
CA TYR A 83 5.82 0.88 8.70
C TYR A 83 6.82 2.05 8.64
N ASP A 84 6.64 3.04 9.51
CA ASP A 84 7.45 4.26 9.52
C ASP A 84 8.91 3.91 9.85
N SER A 85 9.14 3.04 10.84
CA SER A 85 10.48 2.57 11.18
C SER A 85 11.19 1.86 10.01
N ILE A 86 10.46 1.08 9.20
CA ILE A 86 11.05 0.45 8.01
C ILE A 86 11.41 1.50 6.95
N MET A 87 10.55 2.49 6.72
CA MET A 87 10.86 3.57 5.78
C MET A 87 12.01 4.46 6.26
N GLU A 88 12.12 4.74 7.55
CA GLU A 88 13.27 5.42 8.14
C GLU A 88 14.56 4.63 7.93
N TYR A 89 14.53 3.32 8.15
CA TYR A 89 15.67 2.45 7.87
C TYR A 89 16.08 2.52 6.39
N LEU A 90 15.12 2.45 5.47
CA LEU A 90 15.38 2.57 4.03
C LEU A 90 15.97 3.93 3.67
N LYS A 91 15.45 5.02 4.23
CA LYS A 91 15.99 6.37 4.02
C LYS A 91 17.40 6.51 4.59
N SER A 92 17.66 5.99 5.79
CA SER A 92 18.97 6.08 6.44
C SER A 92 20.04 5.23 5.74
N ASN A 93 19.65 4.17 5.03
CA ASN A 93 20.56 3.34 4.24
C ASN A 93 20.52 3.70 2.76
N ALA A 94 19.74 4.69 2.35
CA ALA A 94 19.78 5.20 1.00
C ALA A 94 21.09 5.97 0.84
N GLU A 95 21.91 5.56 -0.11
CA GLU A 95 23.03 6.37 -0.57
C GLU A 95 22.47 7.38 -1.58
N ASP A 96 22.31 8.63 -1.16
CA ASP A 96 21.95 9.72 -2.07
C ASP A 96 23.16 10.00 -2.96
N THR A 97 23.18 9.39 -4.14
CA THR A 97 24.20 9.61 -5.17
C THR A 97 23.84 10.77 -6.08
N PHE A 98 23.35 11.90 -5.56
CA PHE A 98 23.16 13.15 -6.33
C PHE A 98 23.28 14.40 -5.47
#